data_AF-A0A7V2F519-F1
#
_entry.id   AF-A0A7V2F519-F1
#
_cell.length_a   1.000
_cell.length_b   1.000
_cell.length_c   1.000
_cell.angle_alpha   90.00
_cell.angle_beta   90.00
_cell.angle_gamma   90.00
#
_symmetry.space_group_name_H-M   'P 1'
#
loop_
_entity.id
_entity.type
_entity.pdbx_description
1 polymer ?
#
loop_
_entity_poly.entity_id
_entity_poly.type
_entity_poly.pdbx_seq_one_letter_code
_entity_poly.pdbx_strand_id
1 'polypeptide(L)'
;MADYDEVIPPGSEGKIGVKLVGSKLHPGRFKKGFTVTTNDPENAKVTLNVSGNIVQVFQVSKGMSLSGFRGDELKDEVILTSSLEEPIALKGYHWSEQSRDREALAEGVGIKITPLEEGKKFKIDMWLKKDLPPKQYYADLLIETDSDKLPEKKLPFRLQIMDDVELHPSTIYMRELQMTEGTSKSFEKIVSIISARGDSLKILDVIPSDSSITWNVREVKPGKAYTCKFQIRPKAEPGKYEATLKFLTNYPGYEELVVPIKGSVRISKEMGK
;
A
#
# COMPACT_ATOMS: atom_id res chain seq x y z
N MET A 1 -23.15 -21.70 1.85
CA MET A 1 -24.58 -22.03 1.69
C MET A 1 -25.14 -22.34 3.06
N ALA A 2 -26.44 -22.13 3.27
CA ALA A 2 -27.10 -22.60 4.49
C ALA A 2 -27.13 -24.13 4.47
N ASP A 3 -26.95 -24.75 5.64
CA ASP A 3 -26.95 -26.21 5.82
C ASP A 3 -28.25 -26.56 6.55
N TYR A 4 -29.12 -27.35 5.92
CA TYR A 4 -30.42 -27.72 6.51
C TYR A 4 -31.00 -28.97 5.85
N ASP A 5 -31.87 -29.66 6.58
CA ASP A 5 -32.63 -30.78 6.05
C ASP A 5 -33.71 -30.27 5.07
N GLU A 6 -33.58 -30.63 3.78
CA GLU A 6 -34.52 -30.19 2.74
C GLU A 6 -35.89 -30.89 2.82
N VAL A 7 -35.92 -32.10 3.40
CA VAL A 7 -37.15 -32.91 3.52
C VAL A 7 -37.28 -33.41 4.95
N ILE A 8 -38.36 -32.99 5.61
CA ILE A 8 -38.70 -33.38 6.98
C ILE A 8 -40.07 -34.07 6.92
N PRO A 9 -40.17 -35.38 7.21
CA PRO A 9 -41.46 -36.07 7.24
C PRO A 9 -42.40 -35.49 8.32
N PRO A 10 -43.73 -35.62 8.15
CA PRO A 10 -44.68 -35.20 9.17
C PRO A 10 -44.41 -35.84 10.54
N GLY A 11 -44.34 -35.01 11.58
CA GLY A 11 -44.06 -35.45 12.96
C GLY A 11 -42.59 -35.74 13.26
N SER A 12 -41.68 -35.57 12.30
CA SER A 12 -40.24 -35.74 12.49
C SER A 12 -39.53 -34.43 12.84
N GLU A 13 -38.30 -34.54 13.32
CA GLU A 13 -37.41 -33.41 13.58
C GLU A 13 -36.43 -33.19 12.42
N GLY A 14 -36.12 -31.93 12.13
CA GLY A 14 -35.06 -31.54 11.19
C GLY A 14 -34.11 -30.52 11.80
N LYS A 15 -32.93 -30.36 11.21
CA LYS A 15 -31.84 -29.49 11.70
C LYS A 15 -31.53 -28.39 10.69
N ILE A 16 -31.17 -27.23 11.23
CA ILE A 16 -30.69 -26.07 10.47
C ILE A 16 -29.36 -25.62 11.08
N GLY A 17 -28.28 -25.79 10.32
CA GLY A 17 -26.94 -25.34 10.65
C GLY A 17 -26.75 -23.86 10.30
N VAL A 18 -26.47 -23.05 11.32
CA VAL A 18 -26.16 -21.62 11.15
C VAL A 18 -24.72 -21.35 11.58
N LYS A 19 -23.87 -20.90 10.64
CA LYS A 19 -22.50 -20.51 10.93
C LYS A 19 -22.39 -19.00 11.11
N LEU A 20 -22.05 -18.57 12.32
CA LEU A 20 -21.69 -17.18 12.60
C LEU A 20 -20.19 -16.96 12.34
N VAL A 21 -19.87 -15.94 11.56
CA VAL A 21 -18.49 -15.52 11.31
C VAL A 21 -18.21 -14.27 12.14
N GLY A 22 -17.59 -14.45 13.31
CA GLY A 22 -17.39 -13.38 14.29
C GLY A 22 -16.66 -12.15 13.74
N SER A 23 -15.71 -12.33 12.81
CA SER A 23 -14.99 -11.22 12.17
C SER A 23 -15.85 -10.30 11.30
N LYS A 24 -17.07 -10.71 10.95
CA LYS A 24 -18.05 -9.91 10.18
C LYS A 24 -19.08 -9.22 11.06
N LEU A 25 -18.99 -9.39 12.37
CA LEU A 25 -19.94 -8.85 13.34
C LEU A 25 -19.23 -7.81 14.22
N HIS A 26 -19.92 -6.71 14.50
CA HIS A 26 -19.35 -5.63 15.31
C HIS A 26 -19.44 -5.99 16.81
N PRO A 27 -18.49 -5.53 17.63
CA PRO A 27 -18.58 -5.68 19.09
C PRO A 27 -19.91 -5.15 19.65
N GLY A 28 -20.39 -5.81 20.70
CA GLY A 28 -21.67 -5.50 21.34
C GLY A 28 -22.78 -6.51 21.03
N ARG A 29 -24.01 -6.15 21.39
CA ARG A 29 -25.18 -7.01 21.21
C ARG A 29 -25.52 -7.13 19.74
N PHE A 30 -25.71 -8.36 19.28
CA PHE A 30 -26.27 -8.63 17.95
C PHE A 30 -27.54 -9.45 18.07
N LYS A 31 -28.44 -9.26 17.10
CA LYS A 31 -29.60 -10.11 16.84
C LYS A 31 -29.71 -10.29 15.33
N LYS A 32 -29.78 -11.54 14.87
CA LYS A 32 -29.97 -11.89 13.47
C LYS A 32 -31.17 -12.82 13.36
N GLY A 33 -32.12 -12.44 12.51
CA GLY A 33 -33.25 -13.25 12.14
C GLY A 33 -32.98 -13.97 10.82
N PHE A 34 -33.44 -15.20 10.70
CA PHE A 34 -33.50 -15.93 9.43
C PHE A 34 -34.88 -16.54 9.29
N THR A 35 -35.44 -16.41 8.09
CA THR A 35 -36.78 -16.91 7.78
C THR A 35 -36.64 -18.25 7.09
N VAL A 36 -37.20 -19.27 7.74
CA VAL A 36 -37.40 -20.60 7.16
C VAL A 36 -38.73 -20.56 6.43
N THR A 37 -38.70 -20.89 5.14
CA THR A 37 -39.93 -21.05 4.35
C THR A 37 -40.19 -22.54 4.23
N THR A 38 -41.41 -22.97 4.57
CA THR A 38 -41.81 -24.37 4.52
C THR A 38 -43.08 -24.51 3.68
N ASN A 39 -43.43 -25.75 3.35
CA ASN A 39 -44.71 -26.11 2.76
C ASN A 39 -45.75 -26.56 3.81
N ASP A 40 -45.47 -26.36 5.11
CA ASP A 40 -46.45 -26.58 6.18
C ASP A 40 -47.55 -25.51 6.07
N PRO A 41 -48.83 -25.89 5.86
CA PRO A 41 -49.94 -24.94 5.74
C PRO A 41 -50.10 -24.04 6.97
N GLU A 42 -49.77 -24.53 8.17
CA GLU A 42 -49.90 -23.76 9.41
C GLU A 42 -48.68 -22.87 9.67
N ASN A 43 -47.49 -23.30 9.20
CA ASN A 43 -46.21 -22.64 9.51
C ASN A 43 -45.37 -22.35 8.25
N ALA A 44 -46.00 -21.83 7.19
CA ALA A 44 -45.34 -21.57 5.90
C ALA A 44 -44.11 -20.66 5.99
N LYS A 45 -44.03 -19.80 7.03
CA LYS A 45 -42.85 -18.98 7.34
C LYS A 45 -42.59 -18.96 8.84
N VAL A 46 -41.42 -19.45 9.24
CA VAL A 46 -40.95 -19.40 10.63
C VAL A 46 -39.72 -18.50 10.69
N THR A 47 -39.71 -17.53 11.60
CA THR A 47 -38.52 -16.69 11.82
C THR A 47 -37.77 -17.15 13.06
N LEU A 48 -36.56 -17.64 12.84
CA LEU A 48 -35.63 -18.00 13.91
C LEU A 48 -34.72 -16.81 14.19
N ASN A 49 -34.45 -16.54 15.48
CA ASN A 49 -33.58 -15.46 15.90
C ASN A 49 -32.38 -16.01 16.66
N VAL A 50 -31.19 -15.57 16.30
CA VAL A 50 -29.98 -15.78 17.10
C VAL A 50 -29.48 -14.43 17.59
N SER A 51 -29.30 -14.33 18.90
CA SER A 51 -28.76 -13.16 19.56
C SER A 51 -27.60 -13.54 20.47
N GLY A 52 -26.69 -12.60 20.67
CA GLY A 52 -25.56 -12.75 21.56
C GLY A 52 -24.83 -11.43 21.77
N ASN A 53 -23.72 -11.48 22.49
CA ASN A 53 -22.86 -10.33 22.71
C ASN A 53 -21.45 -10.66 22.20
N ILE A 54 -20.88 -9.79 21.38
CA ILE A 54 -19.53 -9.94 20.84
C ILE A 54 -18.59 -9.08 21.66
N VAL A 55 -17.65 -9.74 22.34
CA VAL A 55 -16.63 -9.06 23.14
C VAL A 55 -15.40 -8.87 22.28
N GLN A 56 -14.96 -7.62 22.15
CA GLN A 56 -13.66 -7.33 21.57
C GLN A 56 -12.58 -7.68 22.58
N VAL A 57 -11.83 -8.76 22.34
CA VAL A 57 -10.80 -9.23 23.26
C VAL A 57 -9.67 -8.21 23.40
N PHE A 58 -9.16 -7.69 22.28
CA PHE A 58 -8.10 -6.70 22.29
C PHE A 58 -8.54 -5.37 21.68
N GLN A 59 -8.35 -4.30 22.44
CA GLN A 59 -8.47 -2.93 21.99
C GLN A 59 -7.07 -2.36 21.73
N VAL A 60 -6.92 -1.66 20.61
CA VAL A 60 -5.67 -1.02 20.21
C VAL A 60 -5.87 0.48 20.33
N SER A 61 -4.97 1.21 20.98
CA SER A 61 -5.12 2.66 21.20
C SER A 61 -5.14 3.46 19.90
N LYS A 62 -4.40 3.00 18.89
CA LYS A 62 -4.36 3.57 17.53
C LYS A 62 -3.88 2.51 16.54
N GLY A 63 -4.03 2.80 15.23
CA GLY A 63 -3.48 1.93 14.19
C GLY A 63 -1.95 1.82 14.30
N MET A 64 -1.40 0.65 14.00
CA MET A 64 0.04 0.47 13.94
C MET A 64 0.56 1.06 12.64
N SER A 65 1.19 2.23 12.72
CA SER A 65 1.75 2.86 11.53
C SER A 65 2.97 3.72 11.82
N LEU A 66 3.92 3.67 10.90
CA LEU A 66 5.06 4.59 10.82
C LEU A 66 4.97 5.35 9.49
N SER A 67 5.30 6.64 9.52
CA SER A 67 5.31 7.47 8.31
C SER A 67 6.37 8.55 8.43
N GLY A 68 7.12 8.77 7.36
CA GLY A 68 8.03 9.90 7.23
C GLY A 68 8.83 9.83 5.95
N PHE A 69 9.91 10.58 5.91
CA PHE A 69 10.78 10.67 4.75
C PHE A 69 11.97 9.72 4.86
N ARG A 70 12.62 9.47 3.73
CA ARG A 70 13.87 8.71 3.69
C ARG A 70 14.88 9.28 4.69
N GLY A 71 15.48 8.42 5.51
CA GLY A 71 16.48 8.80 6.51
C GLY A 71 15.91 9.40 7.81
N ASP A 72 14.59 9.56 7.93
CA ASP A 72 13.98 9.93 9.20
C ASP A 72 14.10 8.80 10.23
N GLU A 73 14.35 9.17 11.49
CA GLU A 73 14.24 8.26 12.62
C GLU A 73 12.75 8.04 12.94
N LEU A 74 12.15 6.99 12.37
CA LEU A 74 10.74 6.68 12.59
C LEU A 74 10.56 5.81 13.83
N LYS A 75 9.78 6.31 14.80
CA LYS A 75 9.40 5.59 16.02
C LYS A 75 7.96 5.90 16.39
N ASP A 76 7.24 4.89 16.88
CA ASP A 76 5.92 5.09 17.46
C ASP A 76 5.64 4.02 18.54
N GLU A 77 4.63 4.27 19.37
CA GLU A 77 4.15 3.34 20.38
C GLU A 77 2.64 3.13 20.29
N VAL A 78 2.20 1.92 20.59
CA VAL A 78 0.78 1.54 20.60
C VAL A 78 0.47 0.76 21.87
N ILE A 79 -0.69 1.02 22.46
CA ILE A 79 -1.17 0.28 23.64
C ILE A 79 -2.20 -0.75 23.21
N LEU A 80 -1.93 -2.01 23.55
CA LEU A 80 -2.84 -3.13 23.40
C LEU A 80 -3.47 -3.45 24.75
N THR A 81 -4.79 -3.35 24.86
CA THR A 81 -5.54 -3.62 26.10
C THR A 81 -6.42 -4.84 25.92
N SER A 82 -6.26 -5.83 26.79
CA SER A 82 -7.16 -6.97 26.91
C SER A 82 -8.42 -6.57 27.67
N SER A 83 -9.58 -6.95 27.16
CA SER A 83 -10.89 -6.78 27.81
C SER A 83 -11.39 -8.07 28.46
N LEU A 84 -10.55 -9.10 28.56
CA LEU A 84 -10.87 -10.35 29.25
C LEU A 84 -10.80 -10.15 30.77
N GLU A 85 -11.66 -10.87 31.48
CA GLU A 85 -11.61 -10.93 32.94
C GLU A 85 -10.35 -11.68 33.42
N GLU A 86 -10.01 -12.76 32.72
CA GLU A 86 -8.80 -13.54 32.95
C GLU A 86 -7.58 -12.90 32.26
N PRO A 87 -6.42 -12.83 32.94
CA PRO A 87 -5.17 -12.36 32.34
C PRO A 87 -4.77 -13.20 31.12
N ILE A 88 -4.24 -12.56 30.07
CA ILE A 88 -3.76 -13.23 28.85
C ILE A 88 -2.27 -12.99 28.65
N ALA A 89 -1.46 -14.04 28.51
CA ALA A 89 -0.03 -13.89 28.24
C ALA A 89 0.24 -13.80 26.73
N LEU A 90 1.19 -12.93 26.35
CA LEU A 90 1.69 -12.86 24.98
C LEU A 90 2.95 -13.73 24.87
N LYS A 91 2.93 -14.72 23.99
CA LYS A 91 4.04 -15.68 23.79
C LYS A 91 5.09 -15.15 22.84
N GLY A 92 4.69 -14.31 21.90
CA GLY A 92 5.56 -13.79 20.86
C GLY A 92 4.78 -13.05 19.79
N TYR A 93 5.48 -12.75 18.70
CA TYR A 93 4.86 -12.21 17.50
C TYR A 93 5.62 -12.66 16.26
N HIS A 94 4.94 -12.68 15.13
CA HIS A 94 5.55 -12.87 13.83
C HIS A 94 4.78 -12.09 12.75
N TRP A 95 5.44 -11.84 11.61
CA TRP A 95 4.77 -11.25 10.46
C TRP A 95 4.00 -12.34 9.71
N SER A 96 2.77 -12.06 9.31
CA SER A 96 1.95 -13.03 8.58
C SER A 96 2.60 -13.45 7.27
N GLU A 97 2.68 -14.77 7.03
CA GLU A 97 3.17 -15.39 5.79
C GLU A 97 2.44 -14.89 4.53
N GLN A 98 1.20 -14.44 4.68
CA GLN A 98 0.36 -13.96 3.58
C GLN A 98 0.68 -12.51 3.18
N SER A 99 1.51 -11.80 3.97
CA SER A 99 1.84 -10.40 3.72
C SER A 99 2.95 -10.25 2.69
N ARG A 100 2.68 -9.47 1.62
CA ARG A 100 3.64 -9.24 0.53
C ARG A 100 4.95 -8.61 0.99
N ASP A 101 4.89 -7.65 1.92
CA ASP A 101 6.06 -6.90 2.37
C ASP A 101 6.71 -7.49 3.65
N ARG A 102 6.37 -8.73 4.04
CA ARG A 102 6.80 -9.33 5.32
C ARG A 102 8.32 -9.35 5.49
N GLU A 103 9.07 -9.69 4.44
CA GLU A 103 10.53 -9.86 4.52
C GLU A 103 11.20 -8.51 4.76
N ALA A 104 10.81 -7.51 3.96
CA ALA A 104 11.31 -6.14 4.12
C ALA A 104 10.96 -5.56 5.50
N LEU A 105 9.77 -5.83 6.03
CA LEU A 105 9.37 -5.35 7.35
C LEU A 105 10.03 -6.16 8.49
N ALA A 106 10.25 -7.45 8.31
CA ALA A 106 10.99 -8.28 9.26
C ALA A 106 12.45 -7.85 9.38
N GLU A 107 13.08 -7.37 8.29
CA GLU A 107 14.43 -6.82 8.30
C GLU A 107 14.51 -5.32 8.59
N GLY A 108 13.44 -4.57 8.32
CA GLY A 108 13.45 -3.11 8.36
C GLY A 108 12.81 -2.50 9.60
N VAL A 109 11.93 -3.25 10.29
CA VAL A 109 11.21 -2.76 11.47
C VAL A 109 11.62 -3.54 12.72
N GLY A 110 11.90 -2.80 13.78
CA GLY A 110 12.02 -3.32 15.14
C GLY A 110 10.67 -3.22 15.85
N ILE A 111 10.30 -4.30 16.55
CA ILE A 111 9.11 -4.36 17.40
C ILE A 111 9.56 -4.82 18.78
N LYS A 112 9.06 -4.16 19.82
CA LYS A 112 9.23 -4.59 21.21
C LYS A 112 7.89 -4.53 21.92
N ILE A 113 7.50 -5.63 22.55
CA ILE A 113 6.27 -5.72 23.33
C ILE A 113 6.65 -5.79 24.80
N THR A 114 6.12 -4.89 25.62
CA THR A 114 6.40 -4.80 27.05
C THR A 114 5.08 -4.80 27.83
N PRO A 115 4.90 -5.66 28.85
CA PRO A 115 3.72 -5.58 29.71
C PRO A 115 3.75 -4.28 30.53
N LEU A 116 2.64 -3.53 30.51
CA LEU A 116 2.38 -2.38 31.37
C LEU A 116 1.56 -2.79 32.60
N GLU A 117 0.61 -3.70 32.40
CA GLU A 117 -0.20 -4.34 33.43
C GLU A 117 -0.28 -5.82 33.05
N GLU A 118 0.24 -6.70 33.91
CA GLU A 118 0.41 -8.11 33.58
C GLU A 118 -0.90 -8.75 33.11
N GLY A 119 -0.87 -9.33 31.91
CA GLY A 119 -2.02 -9.96 31.28
C GLY A 119 -3.16 -9.04 30.84
N LYS A 120 -3.04 -7.71 31.01
CA LYS A 120 -4.12 -6.75 30.70
C LYS A 120 -3.71 -5.64 29.75
N LYS A 121 -2.52 -5.07 29.88
CA LYS A 121 -2.05 -3.97 29.03
C LYS A 121 -0.63 -4.19 28.58
N PHE A 122 -0.39 -3.98 27.29
CA PHE A 122 0.91 -4.15 26.66
C PHE A 122 1.24 -2.91 25.85
N LYS A 123 2.47 -2.43 25.98
CA LYS A 123 3.05 -1.41 25.12
C LYS A 123 3.80 -2.09 23.98
N ILE A 124 3.51 -1.67 22.76
CA ILE A 124 4.18 -2.10 21.54
C ILE A 124 4.96 -0.92 21.00
N ASP A 125 6.28 -0.94 21.18
CA ASP A 125 7.19 -0.01 20.53
C ASP A 125 7.51 -0.50 19.12
N MET A 126 7.46 0.41 18.15
CA MET A 126 7.82 0.15 16.75
C MET A 126 8.80 1.20 16.25
N TRP A 127 9.83 0.78 15.53
CA TRP A 127 10.81 1.71 14.96
C TRP A 127 11.42 1.19 13.67
N LEU A 128 11.90 2.09 12.84
CA LEU A 128 12.72 1.73 11.68
C LEU A 128 14.12 1.37 12.17
N LYS A 129 14.56 0.12 11.95
CA LYS A 129 15.90 -0.37 12.34
C LYS A 129 16.90 -0.36 11.19
N LYS A 130 16.41 -0.30 9.95
CA LYS A 130 17.21 -0.27 8.72
C LYS A 130 16.45 0.57 7.71
N ASP A 131 17.19 1.37 6.93
CA ASP A 131 16.62 2.13 5.85
C ASP A 131 15.96 1.22 4.83
N LEU A 132 14.71 1.57 4.50
CA LEU A 132 13.93 0.89 3.49
C LEU A 132 13.66 1.85 2.31
N PRO A 133 13.61 1.34 1.07
CA PRO A 133 13.27 2.16 -0.09
C PRO A 133 11.96 2.93 0.08
N PRO A 134 11.84 4.15 -0.45
CA PRO A 134 10.59 4.89 -0.44
C PRO A 134 9.48 4.16 -1.19
N LYS A 135 8.45 3.79 -0.44
CA LYS A 135 7.16 3.28 -0.91
C LYS A 135 6.25 3.09 0.31
N GLN A 136 5.04 2.63 0.05
CA GLN A 136 4.15 2.10 1.08
C GLN A 136 4.41 0.60 1.26
N TYR A 137 4.57 0.19 2.52
CA TYR A 137 4.68 -1.19 2.96
C TYR A 137 3.44 -1.57 3.77
N TYR A 138 2.95 -2.78 3.53
CA TYR A 138 1.82 -3.33 4.27
C TYR A 138 2.11 -4.77 4.71
N ALA A 139 1.93 -5.05 6.00
CA ALA A 139 1.88 -6.41 6.51
C ALA A 139 0.99 -6.49 7.74
N ASP A 140 0.61 -7.71 8.08
CA ASP A 140 -0.11 -7.99 9.30
C ASP A 140 0.86 -8.58 10.34
N LEU A 141 0.91 -7.98 11.53
CA LEU A 141 1.62 -8.50 12.68
C LEU A 141 0.67 -9.46 13.44
N LEU A 142 1.10 -10.70 13.63
CA LEU A 142 0.37 -11.71 14.40
C LEU A 142 0.99 -11.79 15.78
N ILE A 143 0.22 -11.47 16.81
CA ILE A 143 0.61 -11.60 18.22
C ILE A 143 0.09 -12.94 18.73
N GLU A 144 0.98 -13.79 19.20
CA GLU A 144 0.65 -15.09 19.76
C GLU A 144 0.26 -14.98 21.23
N THR A 145 -0.77 -15.71 21.64
CA THR A 145 -1.26 -15.72 23.02
C THR A 145 -1.33 -17.13 23.62
N ASP A 146 -1.57 -17.19 24.92
CA ASP A 146 -1.87 -18.41 25.66
C ASP A 146 -3.36 -18.80 25.68
N SER A 147 -4.24 -18.01 25.04
CA SER A 147 -5.66 -18.32 24.99
C SER A 147 -6.03 -19.28 23.86
N ASP A 148 -6.63 -20.42 24.20
CA ASP A 148 -7.15 -21.38 23.21
C ASP A 148 -8.24 -20.77 22.30
N LYS A 149 -8.95 -19.76 22.79
CA LYS A 149 -10.03 -19.07 22.05
C LYS A 149 -9.48 -17.98 21.13
N LEU A 150 -8.29 -17.46 21.41
CA LEU A 150 -7.63 -16.43 20.60
C LEU A 150 -6.13 -16.71 20.53
N PRO A 151 -5.70 -17.80 19.88
CA PRO A 151 -4.30 -18.18 19.83
C PRO A 151 -3.44 -17.09 19.16
N GLU A 152 -4.03 -16.34 18.24
CA GLU A 152 -3.37 -15.22 17.57
C GLU A 152 -4.27 -14.00 17.43
N LYS A 153 -3.69 -12.82 17.65
CA LYS A 153 -4.30 -11.53 17.34
C LYS A 153 -3.59 -10.89 16.14
N LYS A 154 -4.34 -10.74 15.06
CA LYS A 154 -3.92 -10.00 13.87
C LYS A 154 -4.02 -8.49 14.05
N LEU A 155 -2.92 -7.77 13.79
CA LEU A 155 -2.82 -6.32 13.81
C LEU A 155 -2.25 -5.79 12.47
N PRO A 156 -3.02 -5.04 11.68
CA PRO A 156 -2.52 -4.41 10.45
C PRO A 156 -1.43 -3.38 10.75
N PHE A 157 -0.30 -3.47 10.06
CA PHE A 157 0.81 -2.54 10.14
C PHE A 157 1.03 -1.84 8.80
N ARG A 158 1.23 -0.52 8.85
CA ARG A 158 1.55 0.30 7.67
C ARG A 158 2.83 1.09 7.89
N LEU A 159 3.73 1.04 6.92
CA LEU A 159 4.89 1.93 6.87
C LEU A 159 4.87 2.71 5.56
N GLN A 160 4.97 4.03 5.65
CA GLN A 160 5.10 4.91 4.49
C GLN A 160 6.44 5.64 4.57
N ILE A 161 7.29 5.41 3.57
CA ILE A 161 8.53 6.16 3.39
C ILE A 161 8.39 6.98 2.11
N MET A 162 8.53 8.29 2.25
CA MET A 162 8.43 9.25 1.16
C MET A 162 9.82 9.69 0.68
N ASP A 163 9.91 10.04 -0.60
CA ASP A 163 11.09 10.75 -1.12
C ASP A 163 11.03 12.22 -0.72
N ASP A 164 12.18 12.84 -0.44
CA ASP A 164 12.25 14.28 -0.19
C ASP A 164 12.08 15.09 -1.48
N VAL A 165 12.51 14.52 -2.61
CA VAL A 165 12.38 15.11 -3.95
C VAL A 165 11.76 14.11 -4.91
N GLU A 166 10.66 14.50 -5.53
CA GLU A 166 9.88 13.68 -6.44
C GLU A 166 10.04 14.12 -7.90
N LEU A 167 10.10 13.14 -8.80
CA LEU A 167 10.10 13.32 -10.25
C LEU A 167 8.77 12.85 -10.86
N HIS A 168 8.08 13.75 -11.56
CA HIS A 168 6.78 13.45 -12.17
C HIS A 168 6.71 13.87 -13.64
N PRO A 169 6.62 12.92 -14.60
CA PRO A 169 6.72 11.48 -14.40
C PRO A 169 8.18 11.04 -14.15
N SER A 170 8.37 9.93 -13.44
CA SER A 170 9.70 9.34 -13.18
C SER A 170 10.29 8.58 -14.38
N THR A 171 9.50 8.35 -15.44
CA THR A 171 9.94 7.83 -16.74
C THR A 171 9.07 8.41 -17.84
N ILE A 172 9.71 8.79 -18.94
CA ILE A 172 9.05 9.37 -20.10
C ILE A 172 8.94 8.32 -21.19
N TYR A 173 7.70 7.96 -21.53
CA TYR A 173 7.43 7.09 -22.66
C TYR A 173 7.06 7.91 -23.90
N MET A 174 7.83 7.72 -24.95
CA MET A 174 7.55 8.14 -26.31
C MET A 174 6.83 6.98 -27.01
N ARG A 175 5.75 7.28 -27.72
CA ARG A 175 5.05 6.30 -28.55
C ARG A 175 5.94 5.90 -29.75
N GLU A 176 5.57 4.84 -30.47
CA GLU A 176 6.23 4.50 -31.74
C GLU A 176 6.13 5.67 -32.72
N LEU A 177 7.26 6.08 -33.26
CA LEU A 177 7.39 7.21 -34.15
C LEU A 177 7.38 6.74 -35.60
N GLN A 178 6.28 6.99 -36.30
CA GLN A 178 6.24 6.83 -37.74
C GLN A 178 6.88 8.05 -38.41
N MET A 179 8.03 7.84 -39.03
CA MET A 179 8.81 8.87 -39.72
C MET A 179 8.95 8.51 -41.19
N THR A 180 8.85 9.50 -42.08
CA THR A 180 9.22 9.33 -43.48
C THR A 180 10.74 9.45 -43.59
N GLU A 181 11.37 8.65 -44.44
CA GLU A 181 12.81 8.71 -44.69
C GLU A 181 13.23 10.16 -45.04
N GLY A 182 14.27 10.68 -44.37
CA GLY A 182 14.74 12.06 -44.53
C GLY A 182 13.95 13.14 -43.76
N THR A 183 12.91 12.79 -42.99
CA THR A 183 12.16 13.75 -42.16
C THR A 183 12.56 13.68 -40.68
N SER A 184 12.34 14.76 -39.92
CA SER A 184 12.49 14.79 -38.47
C SER A 184 11.16 15.16 -37.80
N LYS A 185 10.82 14.49 -36.70
CA LYS A 185 9.69 14.83 -35.83
C LYS A 185 10.22 15.19 -34.45
N SER A 186 9.65 16.22 -33.84
CA SER A 186 10.01 16.64 -32.49
C SER A 186 8.92 16.34 -31.47
N PHE A 187 9.30 15.96 -30.26
CA PHE A 187 8.38 15.66 -29.17
C PHE A 187 8.59 16.59 -28.02
N GLU A 188 7.52 17.28 -27.61
CA GLU A 188 7.54 18.07 -26.39
C GLU A 188 6.99 17.26 -25.23
N LYS A 189 7.73 17.26 -24.13
CA LYS A 189 7.38 16.62 -22.88
C LYS A 189 7.73 17.52 -21.72
N ILE A 190 7.15 17.22 -20.57
CA ILE A 190 7.32 17.97 -19.35
C ILE A 190 7.63 16.98 -18.24
N VAL A 191 8.61 17.32 -17.41
CA VAL A 191 8.83 16.69 -16.11
C VAL A 191 8.82 17.74 -15.01
N SER A 192 8.14 17.42 -13.92
CA SER A 192 8.09 18.22 -12.70
C SER A 192 9.07 17.64 -11.68
N ILE A 193 9.83 18.51 -11.04
CA ILE A 193 10.73 18.18 -9.94
C ILE A 193 10.22 18.91 -8.71
N ILE A 194 9.80 18.17 -7.69
CA ILE A 194 9.08 18.72 -6.55
C ILE A 194 9.79 18.30 -5.26
N SER A 195 10.18 19.27 -4.44
CA SER A 195 10.56 19.04 -3.07
C SER A 195 9.30 18.78 -2.24
N ALA A 196 9.14 17.53 -1.82
CA ALA A 196 8.08 17.09 -0.91
C ALA A 196 8.39 17.51 0.55
N ARG A 197 9.68 17.72 0.86
CA ARG A 197 10.16 18.19 2.16
C ARG A 197 11.06 19.42 2.00
N GLY A 198 10.76 20.48 2.76
CA GLY A 198 11.52 21.74 2.74
C GLY A 198 11.17 22.66 1.57
N ASP A 199 12.01 23.69 1.39
CA ASP A 199 11.90 24.72 0.35
C ASP A 199 13.28 25.25 -0.11
N SER A 200 14.29 24.39 -0.08
CA SER A 200 15.66 24.74 -0.46
C SER A 200 16.12 24.12 -1.78
N LEU A 201 15.23 23.43 -2.51
CA LEU A 201 15.58 22.75 -3.76
C LEU A 201 15.96 23.77 -4.84
N LYS A 202 17.11 23.53 -5.47
CA LYS A 202 17.60 24.25 -6.64
C LYS A 202 18.06 23.25 -7.68
N ILE A 203 17.65 23.49 -8.93
CA ILE A 203 18.21 22.78 -10.09
C ILE A 203 19.48 23.53 -10.50
N LEU A 204 20.62 22.86 -10.38
CA LEU A 204 21.94 23.40 -10.68
C LEU A 204 22.27 23.25 -12.17
N ASP A 205 21.92 22.11 -12.75
CA ASP A 205 22.15 21.82 -14.17
C ASP A 205 21.21 20.72 -14.68
N VAL A 206 21.10 20.61 -16.00
CA VAL A 206 20.39 19.53 -16.68
C VAL A 206 21.24 18.97 -17.83
N ILE A 207 21.57 17.69 -17.71
CA ILE A 207 22.47 16.97 -18.62
C ILE A 207 21.65 15.92 -19.39
N PRO A 208 21.33 16.16 -20.67
CA PRO A 208 20.75 15.14 -21.52
C PRO A 208 21.82 14.12 -21.97
N SER A 209 21.47 12.84 -22.07
CA SER A 209 22.38 11.83 -22.64
C SER A 209 22.43 11.82 -24.17
N ASP A 210 21.53 12.56 -24.82
CA ASP A 210 21.42 12.68 -26.27
C ASP A 210 21.37 14.16 -26.65
N SER A 211 22.24 14.56 -27.56
CA SER A 211 22.38 15.96 -28.02
C SER A 211 21.18 16.47 -28.81
N SER A 212 20.26 15.59 -29.23
CA SER A 212 19.00 15.96 -29.87
C SER A 212 17.93 16.47 -28.90
N ILE A 213 18.22 16.44 -27.59
CA ILE A 213 17.33 16.91 -26.54
C ILE A 213 17.66 18.37 -26.20
N THR A 214 16.69 19.25 -26.42
CA THR A 214 16.74 20.63 -25.93
C THR A 214 15.80 20.76 -24.73
N TRP A 215 16.15 21.61 -23.77
CA TRP A 215 15.38 21.74 -22.54
C TRP A 215 15.30 23.19 -22.05
N ASN A 216 14.26 23.46 -21.26
CA ASN A 216 14.07 24.70 -20.54
C ASN A 216 13.49 24.39 -19.16
N VAL A 217 14.26 24.72 -18.12
CA VAL A 217 13.82 24.61 -16.72
C VAL A 217 13.24 25.94 -16.27
N ARG A 218 12.11 25.88 -15.59
CA ARG A 218 11.49 27.01 -14.92
C ARG A 218 11.17 26.65 -13.48
N GLU A 219 11.55 27.53 -12.56
CA GLU A 219 11.07 27.48 -11.19
C GLU A 219 9.60 27.96 -11.16
N VAL A 220 8.70 27.09 -10.69
CA VAL A 220 7.26 27.36 -10.59
C VAL A 220 6.91 27.84 -9.18
N LYS A 221 7.53 27.23 -8.17
CA LYS A 221 7.42 27.66 -6.78
C LYS A 221 8.82 27.75 -6.18
N PRO A 222 9.26 28.94 -5.72
CA PRO A 222 10.59 29.15 -5.19
C PRO A 222 11.00 28.07 -4.20
N GLY A 223 12.13 27.43 -4.47
CA GLY A 223 12.73 26.41 -3.61
C GLY A 223 11.95 25.09 -3.48
N LYS A 224 10.78 24.97 -4.12
CA LYS A 224 9.87 23.82 -3.95
C LYS A 224 9.56 23.08 -5.22
N ALA A 225 9.32 23.78 -6.33
CA ALA A 225 8.81 23.13 -7.54
C ALA A 225 9.42 23.73 -8.80
N TYR A 226 9.93 22.85 -9.64
CA TYR A 226 10.50 23.14 -10.93
C TYR A 226 9.77 22.35 -12.00
N THR A 227 9.72 22.91 -13.20
CA THR A 227 9.21 22.24 -14.38
C THR A 227 10.25 22.33 -15.47
N CYS A 228 10.65 21.19 -16.01
CA CYS A 228 11.51 21.10 -17.18
C CYS A 228 10.66 20.73 -18.39
N LYS A 229 10.49 21.68 -19.31
CA LYS A 229 9.97 21.42 -20.64
C LYS A 229 11.13 21.01 -21.52
N PHE A 230 11.02 19.91 -22.26
CA PHE A 230 12.06 19.48 -23.17
C PHE A 230 11.50 18.98 -24.48
N GLN A 231 12.26 19.19 -25.54
CA GLN A 231 11.96 18.79 -26.90
C GLN A 231 13.00 17.76 -27.36
N ILE A 232 12.55 16.65 -27.93
CA ILE A 232 13.43 15.58 -28.42
C ILE A 232 13.27 15.45 -29.93
N ARG A 233 14.37 15.41 -30.68
CA ARG A 233 14.39 15.20 -32.14
C ARG A 233 15.23 13.97 -32.48
N PRO A 234 14.70 12.75 -32.28
CA PRO A 234 15.46 11.54 -32.52
C PRO A 234 15.85 11.44 -34.01
N LYS A 235 16.98 10.80 -34.28
CA LYS A 235 17.39 10.49 -35.66
C LYS A 235 16.36 9.56 -36.30
N ALA A 236 16.19 9.69 -37.62
CA ALA A 236 15.35 8.81 -38.42
C ALA A 236 16.04 7.45 -38.63
N GLU A 237 16.28 6.73 -37.54
CA GLU A 237 16.89 5.39 -37.52
C GLU A 237 15.86 4.41 -36.93
N PRO A 238 15.49 3.33 -37.64
CA PRO A 238 14.48 2.41 -37.15
C PRO A 238 15.01 1.63 -35.95
N GLY A 239 14.20 1.48 -34.90
CA GLY A 239 14.59 0.74 -33.71
C GLY A 239 14.12 1.37 -32.41
N LYS A 240 14.69 0.91 -31.29
CA LYS A 240 14.42 1.48 -29.96
C LYS A 240 15.13 2.82 -29.82
N TYR A 241 14.46 3.77 -29.18
CA TYR A 241 15.04 5.02 -28.75
C TYR A 241 15.14 5.01 -27.23
N GLU A 242 16.35 5.12 -26.69
CA GLU A 242 16.62 5.17 -25.25
C GLU A 242 17.54 6.35 -24.95
N ALA A 243 17.09 7.24 -24.06
CA ALA A 243 17.86 8.39 -23.60
C ALA A 243 17.55 8.66 -22.12
N THR A 244 18.26 9.60 -21.52
CA THR A 244 18.04 10.03 -20.14
C THR A 244 18.18 11.55 -20.04
N LEU A 245 17.50 12.12 -19.06
CA LEU A 245 17.66 13.52 -18.65
C LEU A 245 18.07 13.52 -17.17
N LYS A 246 19.32 13.90 -16.89
CA LYS A 246 19.85 13.99 -15.53
C LYS A 246 19.72 15.43 -15.03
N PHE A 247 19.12 15.62 -13.86
CA PHE A 247 19.06 16.89 -13.15
C PHE A 247 20.07 16.86 -12.01
N LEU A 248 20.93 17.88 -11.96
CA LEU A 248 21.81 18.10 -10.82
C LEU A 248 21.10 19.03 -9.83
N THR A 249 21.07 18.66 -8.55
CA THR A 249 20.41 19.47 -7.51
C THR A 249 21.32 19.76 -6.33
N ASN A 250 20.96 20.75 -5.52
CA ASN A 250 21.62 21.04 -4.25
C ASN A 250 21.02 20.27 -3.06
N TYR A 251 20.06 19.36 -3.30
CA TYR A 251 19.31 18.71 -2.23
C TYR A 251 20.05 17.43 -1.79
N PRO A 252 20.45 17.30 -0.51
CA PRO A 252 21.22 16.15 -0.04
C PRO A 252 20.52 14.80 -0.27
N GLY A 253 21.24 13.82 -0.80
CA GLY A 253 20.70 12.51 -1.19
C GLY A 253 19.91 12.50 -2.50
N TYR A 254 19.77 13.66 -3.16
CA TYR A 254 19.12 13.86 -4.45
C TYR A 254 19.98 14.75 -5.37
N GLU A 255 21.30 14.70 -5.20
CA GLU A 255 22.28 15.47 -5.98
C GLU A 255 22.15 15.16 -7.47
N GLU A 256 21.81 13.92 -7.81
CA GLU A 256 21.50 13.49 -9.17
C GLU A 256 20.12 12.83 -9.24
N LEU A 257 19.25 13.37 -10.09
CA LEU A 257 17.94 12.83 -10.42
C LEU A 257 17.90 12.44 -11.89
N VAL A 258 17.64 11.17 -12.21
CA VAL A 258 17.66 10.68 -13.59
C VAL A 258 16.25 10.31 -14.05
N VAL A 259 15.83 10.89 -15.17
CA VAL A 259 14.57 10.56 -15.84
C VAL A 259 14.87 9.76 -17.11
N PRO A 260 14.55 8.46 -17.16
CA PRO A 260 14.68 7.68 -18.38
C PRO A 260 13.64 8.09 -19.42
N ILE A 261 14.05 8.11 -20.68
CA ILE A 261 13.22 8.38 -21.85
C ILE A 261 13.28 7.13 -22.75
N LYS A 262 12.13 6.56 -23.07
CA LYS A 262 12.02 5.31 -23.85
C LYS A 262 11.02 5.45 -24.98
N GLY A 263 11.34 4.92 -26.16
CA GLY A 263 10.44 4.90 -27.31
C GLY A 263 10.92 3.97 -28.43
N SER A 264 10.31 4.11 -29.59
CA SER A 264 10.76 3.43 -30.82
C SER A 264 10.51 4.30 -32.04
N VAL A 265 11.31 4.11 -33.07
CA VAL A 265 11.19 4.76 -34.38
C VAL A 265 10.92 3.68 -35.42
N ARG A 266 9.97 3.97 -36.31
CA ARG A 266 9.63 3.17 -37.47
C ARG A 266 9.64 4.07 -38.70
N ILE A 267 10.33 3.64 -39.75
CA ILE A 267 10.40 4.39 -41.00
C ILE A 267 9.36 3.85 -41.97
N SER A 268 8.54 4.73 -42.54
CA SER A 268 7.68 4.44 -43.68
C SER A 268 8.35 4.94 -44.96
N LYS A 269 8.52 4.06 -45.95
CA LYS A 269 8.87 4.46 -47.32
C LYS A 269 7.64 5.10 -47.96
N GLU A 270 7.79 6.28 -48.57
CA GLU A 270 6.77 6.77 -49.50
C GLU A 270 6.65 5.75 -50.65
N MET A 271 5.46 5.15 -50.79
CA MET A 271 5.10 4.49 -52.04
C MET A 271 4.92 5.60 -53.08
N GLY A 272 5.93 5.79 -53.93
CA GLY A 272 5.84 6.68 -55.09
C GLY A 272 4.59 6.38 -55.92
N LYS A 273 3.85 7.44 -56.27
CA LYS A 273 2.82 7.41 -57.32
C LYS A 273 3.47 7.37 -58.70
#